data_AF-A0AAW4II16-F1
#
_entry.id   AF-A0AAW4II16-F1
#
_cell.length_a   1.000
_cell.length_b   1.000
_cell.length_c   1.000
_cell.angle_alpha   90.00
_cell.angle_beta   90.00
_cell.angle_gamma   90.00
#
_symmetry.space_group_name_H-M   'P 1'
#
loop_
_entity.id
_entity.type
_entity.pdbx_description
1 polymer ?
#
loop_
_entity_poly.entity_id
_entity_poly.type
_entity_poly.pdbx_seq_one_letter_code
_entity_poly.pdbx_strand_id
1 'polypeptide(L)'
;MEPLVTHLTLETLIQRAAEVAGSQRKLAELLGLNPSNLVEMKQGKRACGWRVRGKMRAILGEDPAHAFMAAMAEDLEQSENQDEKKAADGFKAMLAAFPDGWRKRRDSNPR
;
A
#
# COMPACT_ATOMS: atom_id res chain seq x y z
N MET A 1 -1.50 -18.81 -0.22
CA MET A 1 -0.66 -17.63 -0.01
C MET A 1 -1.32 -16.53 -0.82
N GLU A 2 -2.05 -15.61 -0.19
CA GLU A 2 -2.63 -14.50 -0.93
C GLU A 2 -1.49 -13.69 -1.55
N PRO A 3 -1.62 -13.25 -2.82
CA PRO A 3 -0.60 -12.44 -3.46
C PRO A 3 -0.41 -11.13 -2.68
N LEU A 4 0.83 -10.68 -2.57
CA LEU A 4 1.16 -9.39 -1.94
C LEU A 4 0.32 -8.27 -2.56
N VAL A 5 -0.33 -7.45 -1.74
CA VAL A 5 -1.22 -6.35 -2.19
C VAL A 5 -0.41 -5.28 -2.92
N THR A 6 0.91 -5.27 -2.72
CA THR A 6 1.89 -4.43 -3.42
C THR A 6 1.77 -4.44 -4.95
N HIS A 7 1.36 -5.55 -5.58
CA HIS A 7 1.27 -5.62 -7.05
C HIS A 7 -0.08 -5.18 -7.65
N LEU A 8 -1.05 -4.79 -6.82
CA LEU A 8 -2.36 -4.37 -7.34
C LEU A 8 -2.28 -3.02 -8.04
N THR A 9 -2.98 -2.88 -9.17
CA THR A 9 -3.22 -1.57 -9.77
C THR A 9 -4.01 -0.67 -8.82
N LEU A 10 -3.87 0.65 -8.94
CA LEU A 10 -4.59 1.61 -8.08
C LEU A 10 -6.10 1.38 -8.09
N GLU A 11 -6.67 1.12 -9.28
CA GLU A 11 -8.09 0.80 -9.42
C GLU A 11 -8.49 -0.44 -8.63
N THR A 12 -7.72 -1.53 -8.76
CA THR A 12 -7.98 -2.80 -8.05
C THR A 12 -7.79 -2.64 -6.55
N LEU A 13 -6.77 -1.88 -6.12
CA LEU A 13 -6.52 -1.56 -4.72
C LEU A 13 -7.71 -0.81 -4.11
N ILE A 14 -8.22 0.22 -4.78
CA ILE A 14 -9.40 0.98 -4.35
C ILE A 14 -10.64 0.08 -4.31
N GLN A 15 -10.84 -0.75 -5.34
CA GLN A 15 -11.99 -1.64 -5.43
C GLN A 15 -12.01 -2.64 -4.27
N ARG A 16 -10.91 -3.35 -4.02
CA ARG A 16 -10.82 -4.33 -2.93
C ARG A 16 -10.90 -3.67 -1.56
N ALA A 17 -10.24 -2.53 -1.36
CA ALA A 17 -10.34 -1.81 -0.10
C ALA A 17 -11.78 -1.32 0.16
N ALA A 18 -12.52 -0.97 -0.89
CA ALA A 18 -13.92 -0.57 -0.78
C ALA A 18 -14.84 -1.74 -0.42
N GLU A 19 -14.54 -2.94 -0.93
CA GLU A 19 -15.23 -4.18 -0.56
C GLU A 19 -15.02 -4.52 0.92
N VAL A 20 -13.78 -4.45 1.42
CA VAL A 20 -13.47 -4.68 2.84
C VAL A 20 -14.10 -3.60 3.73
N ALA A 21 -14.10 -2.34 3.31
CA ALA A 21 -14.77 -1.25 4.02
C ALA A 21 -16.31 -1.30 3.93
N GLY A 22 -16.86 -2.13 3.02
CA GLY A 22 -18.28 -2.30 2.76
C GLY A 22 -18.89 -1.30 1.77
N SER A 23 -18.23 -0.18 1.44
CA SER A 23 -18.56 0.67 0.29
C SER A 23 -17.45 1.67 -0.02
N GLN A 24 -17.45 2.21 -1.24
CA GLN A 24 -16.50 3.25 -1.64
C GLN A 24 -16.67 4.54 -0.81
N ARG A 25 -17.91 4.87 -0.42
CA ARG A 25 -18.17 6.02 0.46
C ARG A 25 -17.58 5.79 1.86
N LYS A 26 -17.78 4.61 2.45
CA LYS A 26 -17.20 4.26 3.76
C LYS A 26 -15.68 4.23 3.70
N LEU A 27 -15.10 3.74 2.61
CA LEU A 27 -13.65 3.81 2.40
C LEU A 27 -13.15 5.26 2.39
N ALA A 28 -13.83 6.18 1.69
CA ALA A 28 -13.46 7.59 1.69
C ALA A 28 -13.50 8.21 3.10
N GLU A 29 -14.54 7.89 3.88
CA GLU A 29 -14.67 8.31 5.28
C GLU A 29 -13.50 7.77 6.13
N LEU A 30 -13.15 6.48 6.02
CA LEU A 30 -12.01 5.86 6.72
C LEU A 30 -10.66 6.50 6.34
N LEU A 31 -10.52 6.90 5.08
CA LEU A 31 -9.29 7.54 4.58
C LEU A 31 -9.23 9.04 4.93
N GLY A 32 -10.32 9.63 5.40
CA GLY A 32 -10.45 11.07 5.64
C GLY A 32 -10.50 11.89 4.34
N LEU A 33 -11.08 11.32 3.29
CA LEU A 33 -11.15 11.91 1.95
C LEU A 33 -12.59 12.25 1.57
N ASN A 34 -12.75 13.24 0.68
CA ASN A 34 -14.02 13.44 0.00
C ASN A 34 -14.30 12.25 -0.95
N PRO A 35 -15.52 11.67 -0.97
CA PRO A 35 -15.87 10.57 -1.87
C PRO A 35 -15.55 10.84 -3.35
N SER A 36 -15.70 12.08 -3.82
CA SER A 36 -15.37 12.47 -5.20
C SER A 36 -13.89 12.29 -5.51
N ASN A 37 -12.99 12.61 -4.56
CA ASN A 37 -11.55 12.43 -4.74
C ASN A 37 -11.21 10.95 -4.97
N LEU A 38 -11.89 10.04 -4.25
CA LEU A 38 -11.66 8.61 -4.38
C LEU A 38 -12.16 8.08 -5.74
N VAL A 39 -13.26 8.63 -6.26
CA VAL A 39 -13.75 8.33 -7.62
C VAL A 39 -12.75 8.82 -8.67
N GLU A 40 -12.26 10.05 -8.56
CA GLU A 40 -11.26 10.61 -9.48
C GLU A 40 -9.95 9.82 -9.46
N MET A 41 -9.51 9.37 -8.28
CA MET A 41 -8.32 8.50 -8.13
C MET A 41 -8.54 7.16 -8.81
N LYS A 42 -9.72 6.54 -8.64
CA LYS A 42 -10.06 5.28 -9.31
C LYS A 42 -10.07 5.42 -10.83
N GLN A 43 -10.55 6.55 -11.34
CA GLN A 43 -10.59 6.86 -12.77
C GLN A 43 -9.22 7.31 -13.34
N GLY A 44 -8.18 7.44 -12.50
CA GLY A 44 -6.87 7.95 -12.92
C GLY A 44 -6.84 9.46 -13.21
N LYS A 45 -7.92 10.20 -12.96
CA LYS A 45 -7.99 11.65 -13.14
C LYS A 45 -7.22 12.41 -12.07
N ARG A 46 -7.00 11.79 -10.91
CA ARG A 46 -6.28 12.35 -9.77
C ARG A 46 -5.20 11.39 -9.30
N ALA A 47 -4.00 11.91 -9.06
CA ALA A 47 -2.93 11.13 -8.45
C ALA A 47 -3.30 10.70 -7.01
N CYS A 48 -2.98 9.45 -6.69
CA CYS A 48 -3.12 8.91 -5.33
C CYS A 48 -1.73 8.78 -4.71
N GLY A 49 -1.42 9.67 -3.76
CA GLY A 49 -0.14 9.66 -3.05
C GLY A 49 0.05 8.44 -2.15
N TRP A 50 1.31 8.12 -1.85
CA TRP A 50 1.71 6.92 -1.12
C TRP A 50 1.02 6.73 0.23
N ARG A 51 0.73 7.80 0.98
CA ARG A 51 0.05 7.70 2.28
C ARG A 51 -1.34 7.09 2.16
N VAL A 52 -2.08 7.45 1.12
CA VAL A 52 -3.43 6.91 0.89
C VAL A 52 -3.33 5.46 0.41
N ARG A 53 -2.36 5.14 -0.45
CA ARG A 53 -2.09 3.76 -0.88
C ARG A 53 -1.71 2.84 0.29
N GLY A 54 -0.82 3.29 1.17
CA GLY A 54 -0.41 2.54 2.36
C GLY A 54 -1.59 2.26 3.31
N LYS A 55 -2.47 3.25 3.53
CA LYS A 55 -3.71 3.02 4.30
C LYS A 55 -4.62 1.96 3.67
N MET A 56 -4.81 2.00 2.34
CA MET A 56 -5.62 1.00 1.65
C MET A 56 -5.03 -0.41 1.76
N ARG A 57 -3.70 -0.54 1.66
CA ARG A 57 -3.00 -1.82 1.86
C ARG A 57 -3.15 -2.35 3.29
N ALA A 58 -3.04 -1.48 4.29
CA ALA A 58 -3.28 -1.85 5.68
C ALA A 58 -4.74 -2.30 5.92
N ILE A 59 -5.73 -1.68 5.26
CA ILE A 59 -7.13 -2.12 5.29
C ILE A 59 -7.28 -3.54 4.73
N LEU A 60 -6.48 -3.90 3.72
CA LEU A 60 -6.45 -5.25 3.14
C LEU A 60 -5.65 -6.27 3.97
N GLY A 61 -5.14 -5.88 5.15
CA GLY A 61 -4.48 -6.78 6.08
C GLY A 61 -2.96 -6.88 5.93
N GLU A 62 -2.32 -6.06 5.08
CA GLU A 62 -0.86 -5.94 5.11
C GLU A 62 -0.38 -5.33 6.44
N ASP A 63 0.80 -5.75 6.90
CA ASP A 63 1.45 -5.10 8.04
C ASP A 63 1.61 -3.61 7.76
N PRO A 64 1.16 -2.70 8.66
CA PRO A 64 1.18 -1.27 8.38
C PRO A 64 2.56 -0.73 8.01
N ALA A 65 3.63 -1.20 8.66
CA ALA A 65 4.98 -0.72 8.33
C ALA A 65 5.38 -1.15 6.92
N HIS A 66 5.08 -2.40 6.55
CA HIS A 66 5.30 -2.90 5.19
C HIS A 66 4.46 -2.12 4.16
N ALA A 67 3.16 -1.96 4.42
CA ALA A 67 2.20 -1.29 3.55
C ALA A 67 2.63 0.15 3.20
N PHE A 68 3.04 0.92 4.20
CA PHE A 68 3.49 2.30 3.99
C PHE A 68 4.85 2.38 3.31
N MET A 69 5.82 1.54 3.69
CA MET A 69 7.14 1.55 3.06
C MET A 69 7.07 1.10 1.59
N ALA A 70 6.28 0.08 1.27
CA ALA A 70 6.06 -0.36 -0.11
C ALA A 70 5.38 0.75 -0.94
N ALA A 71 4.35 1.40 -0.39
CA ALA A 71 3.69 2.50 -1.08
C ALA A 71 4.62 3.69 -1.31
N MET A 72 5.51 4.00 -0.37
CA MET A 72 6.50 5.07 -0.51
C MET A 72 7.57 4.73 -1.54
N ALA A 73 8.05 3.49 -1.57
CA ALA A 73 9.02 3.04 -2.57
C ALA A 73 8.47 3.16 -4.00
N GLU A 74 7.20 2.83 -4.22
CA GLU A 74 6.53 3.01 -5.52
C GLU A 74 6.40 4.47 -5.94
N ASP A 75 6.15 5.37 -4.99
CA ASP A 75 6.01 6.81 -5.26
C ASP A 75 7.37 7.41 -5.63
N LEU A 76 8.43 7.02 -4.92
CA LEU A 76 9.80 7.44 -5.21
C LEU A 76 10.32 6.89 -6.54
N GLU A 77 9.95 5.67 -6.91
CA GLU A 77 10.31 5.09 -8.21
C GLU A 77 9.71 5.88 -9.40
N GLN A 78 8.54 6.47 -9.21
CA GLN A 78 7.86 7.29 -10.22
C GLN A 78 8.43 8.71 -10.32
N SER A 79 9.34 9.11 -9.43
CA SER A 79 9.97 10.44 -9.46
C SER A 79 10.87 10.64 -10.68
N GLU A 80 11.04 11.89 -11.13
CA GLU A 80 12.04 12.25 -12.15
C GLU A 80 13.44 12.43 -11.55
N ASN A 81 13.54 12.57 -10.23
CA ASN A 81 14.80 12.76 -9.52
C ASN A 81 15.57 11.43 -9.38
N GLN A 82 16.81 11.39 -9.86
CA GLN A 82 17.66 10.18 -9.79
C GLN A 82 17.97 9.74 -8.35
N ASP A 83 18.10 10.69 -7.42
CA ASP A 83 18.36 10.36 -6.01
C ASP A 83 17.14 9.68 -5.37
N GLU A 84 15.93 10.09 -5.75
CA GLU A 84 14.68 9.49 -5.27
C GLU A 84 14.50 8.08 -5.84
N LYS A 85 14.84 7.85 -7.11
CA LYS A 85 14.86 6.50 -7.69
C LYS A 85 15.84 5.58 -6.95
N LYS A 86 17.04 6.08 -6.65
CA LYS A 86 18.04 5.31 -5.88
C LYS A 86 17.57 4.99 -4.46
N ALA A 87 16.86 5.92 -3.83
CA ALA A 87 16.22 5.65 -2.54
C ALA A 87 15.14 4.57 -2.64
N ALA A 88 14.34 4.57 -3.72
CA ALA A 88 13.36 3.52 -3.99
C ALA A 88 14.01 2.14 -4.08
N ASP A 89 15.14 2.01 -4.77
CA ASP A 89 15.91 0.76 -4.85
C ASP A 89 16.35 0.26 -3.47
N GLY A 90 16.84 1.17 -2.62
CA GLY A 90 17.22 0.86 -1.24
C GLY A 90 16.03 0.37 -0.41
N PHE A 91 14.88 1.02 -0.51
CA PHE A 91 13.66 0.59 0.19
C PHE A 91 13.15 -0.76 -0.31
N LYS A 92 13.18 -1.01 -1.61
CA LYS A 92 12.82 -2.31 -2.20
C LYS A 92 13.75 -3.42 -1.71
N ALA A 93 15.05 -3.18 -1.65
CA ALA A 93 16.01 -4.13 -1.12
C ALA A 93 15.75 -4.45 0.35
N MET A 94 15.43 -3.43 1.16
CA MET A 94 15.06 -3.62 2.56
C MET A 94 13.75 -4.43 2.71
N LEU A 95 12.72 -4.12 1.94
CA LEU A 95 11.45 -4.86 1.95
C LEU A 95 11.64 -6.32 1.53
N ALA A 96 12.49 -6.58 0.54
CA ALA A 96 12.85 -7.94 0.12
C ALA A 96 13.61 -8.71 1.21
N ALA A 97 14.45 -8.03 1.99
CA ALA A 97 15.19 -8.63 3.10
C ALA A 97 14.30 -8.99 4.30
N PHE A 98 13.15 -8.33 4.46
CA PHE A 98 12.21 -8.56 5.55
C PHE A 98 10.80 -8.89 5.04
N PRO A 99 10.60 -10.08 4.43
CA PRO A 99 9.31 -10.51 3.90
C PRO A 99 8.28 -10.75 5.01
N ASP A 100 7.00 -10.68 4.65
CA ASP A 100 5.88 -10.88 5.58
C ASP A 100 6.03 -12.16 6.42
N GLY A 101 5.81 -12.02 7.73
CA GLY A 101 5.98 -13.12 8.69
C GLY A 101 7.42 -13.38 9.14
N TRP A 102 8.42 -12.60 8.73
CA TRP A 102 9.81 -12.69 9.24
C TRP A 102 9.88 -12.71 10.77
N ARG A 103 9.02 -11.93 11.45
CA ARG A 103 8.91 -11.94 12.92
C ARG A 103 8.17 -13.16 13.49
N LYS A 104 7.18 -13.72 12.78
CA LYS A 104 6.38 -14.87 13.25
C LYS A 104 7.19 -16.17 13.33
N ARG A 105 8.35 -16.26 12.66
CA ARG A 105 9.23 -17.45 12.73
C ARG A 105 10.02 -17.58 14.04
N ARG A 106 10.03 -16.55 14.90
CA ARG A 106 10.82 -16.58 16.14
C ARG A 106 10.11 -17.30 17.30
N ASP A 107 8.79 -17.50 17.18
CA ASP A 107 7.95 -17.99 18.28
C ASP A 107 7.79 -19.52 18.28
N SER A 108 8.36 -20.21 17.30
CA SER A 108 8.33 -21.68 17.19
C SER A 108 9.41 -22.39 18.01
N ASN A 109 9.90 -21.79 19.10
CA ASN A 109 10.70 -22.52 20.08
C ASN A 109 9.74 -23.24 21.04
N PRO A 110 9.61 -24.58 20.98
CA PRO A 110 8.84 -25.30 21.98
C PRO A 110 9.58 -25.15 23.32
N ARG A 111 8.89 -24.60 24.33
CA ARG A 111 9.34 -24.70 25.72
C ARG A 111 9.01 -26.08 26.27
#